data_AF-A0A520WYX8-F1
#
_entry.id   AF-A0A520WYX8-F1
#
_cell.length_a   1.000
_cell.length_b   1.000
_cell.length_c   1.000
_cell.angle_alpha   90.00
_cell.angle_beta   90.00
_cell.angle_gamma   90.00
#
_symmetry.space_group_name_H-M   'P 1'
#
loop_
_entity.id
_entity.type
_entity.pdbx_description
1 polymer ?
#
loop_
_entity_poly.entity_id
_entity_poly.type
_entity_poly.pdbx_seq_one_letter_code
_entity_poly.pdbx_strand_id
1 'polypeptide(L)'
;MEKTARSTSRFRLPARIRNKRNTARRFEVRMALADRIADLPGIETVERADDTVPSRIDVYFRREGSARILKGRRAHLFCSLDRDSVMVSGLDRWGRHQVLSSGWGTFIDELVCIHLPRDHRELDTVWSIVHRAYDNFFDSSEPEPGSIVLSTWDWPKFSRTSLQ
;
A
#
# COMPACT_ATOMS: atom_id res chain seq x y z
N MET A 1 31.83 7.60 -2.10
CA MET A 1 30.74 6.94 -1.33
C MET A 1 29.84 8.03 -0.79
N GLU A 2 28.87 8.42 -1.59
CA GLU A 2 27.93 9.49 -1.27
C GLU A 2 26.83 8.88 -0.40
N LYS A 3 26.79 9.27 0.88
CA LYS A 3 25.69 8.93 1.78
C LYS A 3 24.47 9.70 1.27
N THR A 4 23.64 9.04 0.47
CA THR A 4 22.32 9.54 0.09
C THR A 4 21.54 9.78 1.38
N ALA A 5 21.45 11.04 1.77
CA ALA A 5 20.62 11.47 2.88
C ALA A 5 19.22 10.89 2.66
N ARG A 6 18.77 10.02 3.56
CA ARG A 6 17.36 9.63 3.68
C ARG A 6 16.59 10.94 3.79
N SER A 7 16.07 11.40 2.65
CA SER A 7 15.17 12.53 2.56
C SER A 7 13.95 12.16 3.39
N THR A 8 13.95 12.58 4.65
CA THR A 8 12.74 12.80 5.44
C THR A 8 12.02 14.00 4.82
N SER A 9 11.60 13.86 3.55
CA SER A 9 10.75 14.83 2.88
C SER A 9 9.44 14.83 3.66
N ARG A 10 9.14 15.97 4.26
CA ARG A 10 7.86 16.24 4.91
C ARG A 10 6.77 16.11 3.86
N PHE A 11 6.19 14.92 3.74
CA PHE A 11 5.08 14.60 2.86
C PHE A 11 3.80 15.30 3.34
N ARG A 12 3.76 16.60 3.65
CA ARG A 12 2.48 17.22 4.04
C ARG A 12 1.60 17.41 2.81
N LEU A 13 0.36 16.95 2.89
CA LEU A 13 -0.62 17.20 1.84
C LEU A 13 -0.87 18.73 1.75
N PRO A 14 -0.72 19.34 0.57
CA PRO A 14 -1.08 20.74 0.37
C PRO A 14 -2.57 20.97 0.62
N ALA A 15 -2.93 22.18 1.08
CA ALA A 15 -4.33 22.53 1.34
C ALA A 15 -5.21 22.20 0.13
N ARG A 16 -6.22 21.35 0.35
CA ARG A 16 -7.14 20.91 -0.70
C ARG A 16 -8.28 21.89 -0.90
N ILE A 17 -7.96 23.13 -1.28
CA ILE A 17 -8.99 24.08 -1.70
C ILE A 17 -9.66 23.48 -2.94
N ARG A 18 -11.00 23.52 -2.98
CA ARG A 18 -11.87 23.01 -4.04
C ARG A 18 -11.69 23.86 -5.31
N ASN A 19 -10.48 23.91 -5.85
CA ASN A 19 -10.15 24.70 -7.01
C ASN A 19 -10.87 24.07 -8.20
N LYS A 20 -11.76 24.79 -8.86
CA LYS A 20 -12.45 24.35 -10.09
C LYS A 20 -11.49 24.21 -11.30
N ARG A 21 -10.18 24.23 -11.06
CA ARG A 21 -9.14 24.24 -12.10
C ARG A 21 -8.95 22.83 -12.68
N ASN A 22 -9.25 22.78 -13.99
CA ASN A 22 -8.91 21.81 -15.01
C ASN A 22 -9.14 20.32 -14.66
N THR A 23 -10.39 19.89 -14.84
CA THR A 23 -10.83 18.49 -14.73
C THR A 23 -10.06 17.54 -15.65
N ALA A 24 -9.68 18.00 -16.86
CA ALA A 24 -8.90 17.20 -17.81
C ALA A 24 -7.52 16.84 -17.24
N ARG A 25 -6.82 17.81 -16.64
CA ARG A 25 -5.50 17.58 -16.00
C ARG A 25 -5.59 16.61 -14.82
N ARG A 26 -6.70 16.62 -14.08
CA ARG A 26 -6.92 15.64 -12.99
C ARG A 26 -7.12 14.24 -13.52
N PHE A 27 -7.87 14.12 -14.61
CA PHE A 27 -8.10 12.84 -15.26
C PHE A 27 -6.79 12.24 -15.78
N GLU A 28 -6.00 13.03 -16.52
CA GLU A 28 -4.68 12.65 -17.02
C GLU A 28 -3.76 12.13 -15.91
N VAL A 29 -3.68 12.86 -14.79
CA VAL A 29 -2.85 12.48 -13.64
C VAL A 29 -3.34 11.19 -12.97
N ARG A 30 -4.66 10.96 -12.91
CA ARG A 30 -5.23 9.73 -12.35
C ARG A 30 -5.01 8.54 -13.28
N MET A 31 -5.10 8.74 -14.59
CA MET A 31 -4.74 7.73 -15.59
C MET A 31 -3.27 7.36 -15.47
N ALA A 32 -2.37 8.33 -15.35
CA ALA A 32 -0.95 8.06 -15.14
C ALA A 32 -0.66 7.28 -13.84
N LEU A 33 -1.45 7.47 -12.78
CA LEU A 33 -1.37 6.63 -11.59
C LEU A 33 -1.82 5.19 -11.89
N ALA A 34 -2.93 5.02 -12.59
CA ALA A 34 -3.46 3.72 -12.96
C ALA A 34 -2.48 2.96 -13.87
N ASP A 35 -1.85 3.64 -14.85
CA ASP A 35 -0.84 3.06 -15.73
C ASP A 35 0.38 2.58 -14.94
N ARG A 36 0.91 3.41 -14.02
CA ARG A 36 2.02 3.00 -13.14
C ARG A 36 1.66 1.78 -12.28
N ILE A 37 0.42 1.72 -11.78
CA ILE A 37 -0.06 0.55 -11.06
C ILE A 37 -0.10 -0.65 -12.00
N ALA A 38 -0.69 -0.52 -13.19
CA ALA A 38 -0.82 -1.57 -14.21
C ALA A 38 0.53 -2.15 -14.67
N ASP A 39 1.59 -1.35 -14.62
CA ASP A 39 2.97 -1.76 -14.94
C ASP A 39 3.69 -2.52 -13.80
N LEU A 40 3.08 -2.64 -12.61
CA LEU A 40 3.69 -3.39 -11.51
C LEU A 40 3.77 -4.89 -11.85
N PRO A 41 4.88 -5.57 -11.53
CA PRO A 41 4.98 -6.99 -11.83
C PRO A 41 4.05 -7.82 -10.94
N GLY A 42 3.44 -8.87 -11.52
CA GLY A 42 2.63 -9.83 -10.78
C GLY A 42 1.30 -9.26 -10.27
N ILE A 43 0.73 -8.24 -10.90
CA ILE A 43 -0.61 -7.76 -10.57
C ILE A 43 -1.68 -8.32 -11.51
N GLU A 44 -2.90 -8.39 -11.03
CA GLU A 44 -4.10 -8.79 -11.77
C GLU A 44 -5.24 -7.82 -11.40
N THR A 45 -5.85 -7.19 -12.40
CA THR A 45 -6.93 -6.23 -12.19
C THR A 45 -8.28 -6.88 -12.43
N VAL A 46 -9.23 -6.67 -11.51
CA VAL A 46 -10.62 -7.09 -11.65
C VAL A 46 -11.52 -5.86 -11.51
N GLU A 47 -12.26 -5.54 -12.57
CA GLU A 47 -13.29 -4.50 -12.51
C GLU A 47 -14.55 -5.06 -11.87
N ARG A 48 -15.04 -4.40 -10.82
CA ARG A 48 -16.35 -4.65 -10.23
C ARG A 48 -17.29 -3.54 -10.67
N ALA A 49 -18.17 -3.88 -11.60
CA ALA A 49 -19.37 -3.10 -11.85
C ALA A 49 -20.44 -3.59 -10.87
N ASP A 50 -20.78 -2.76 -9.90
CA ASP A 50 -21.99 -2.91 -9.08
C ASP A 50 -22.93 -1.78 -9.48
N ASP A 51 -24.21 -2.07 -9.70
CA ASP A 51 -25.21 -1.07 -10.11
C ASP A 51 -25.37 0.07 -9.09
N THR A 52 -24.85 -0.12 -7.86
CA THR A 52 -24.99 0.83 -6.75
C THR A 52 -23.72 1.61 -6.38
N VAL A 53 -22.54 1.19 -6.81
CA VAL A 53 -21.26 1.83 -6.46
C VAL A 53 -20.53 2.23 -7.75
N PRO A 54 -20.01 3.47 -7.87
CA PRO A 54 -19.21 3.84 -9.03
C PRO A 54 -18.08 2.82 -9.25
N SER A 55 -17.84 2.45 -10.51
CA SER A 55 -16.93 1.38 -10.92
C SER A 55 -15.67 1.34 -10.06
N ARG A 56 -15.50 0.21 -9.36
CA ARG A 56 -14.37 -0.04 -8.46
C ARG A 56 -13.45 -1.05 -9.12
N ILE A 57 -12.16 -0.74 -9.16
CA ILE A 57 -11.14 -1.62 -9.74
C ILE A 57 -10.35 -2.21 -8.59
N ASP A 58 -10.49 -3.51 -8.36
CA ASP A 58 -9.67 -4.21 -7.40
C ASP A 58 -8.40 -4.72 -8.09
N VAL A 59 -7.24 -4.41 -7.51
CA VAL A 59 -5.94 -4.86 -7.97
C VAL A 59 -5.44 -5.92 -7.00
N TYR A 60 -5.24 -7.11 -7.52
CA TYR A 60 -4.72 -8.24 -6.78
C TYR A 60 -3.26 -8.48 -7.12
N PHE A 61 -2.52 -9.04 -6.17
CA PHE A 61 -1.16 -9.50 -6.37
C PHE A 61 -1.11 -11.03 -6.51
N ARG A 62 -0.47 -11.51 -7.58
CA ARG A 62 -0.20 -12.91 -7.91
C ARG A 62 1.29 -13.07 -8.23
N ARG A 63 1.99 -13.90 -7.44
CA ARG A 63 3.42 -14.18 -7.66
C ARG A 63 3.62 -15.14 -8.84
N GLU A 64 4.57 -14.84 -9.72
CA GLU A 64 5.03 -15.80 -10.73
C GLU A 64 5.84 -16.93 -10.06
N GLY A 65 5.51 -18.18 -10.40
CA GLY A 65 6.08 -19.39 -9.77
C GLY A 65 5.05 -20.24 -9.00
N SER A 66 3.87 -19.70 -8.67
CA SER A 66 2.74 -20.50 -8.14
C SER A 66 1.96 -21.25 -9.23
N ALA A 67 2.62 -21.63 -10.33
CA ALA A 67 1.97 -22.22 -11.50
C ALA A 67 1.33 -23.60 -11.26
N ARG A 68 1.64 -24.31 -10.16
CA ARG A 68 1.12 -25.68 -9.95
C ARG A 68 0.79 -26.12 -8.52
N ILE A 69 0.94 -25.28 -7.50
CA ILE A 69 0.76 -25.74 -6.12
C ILE A 69 -0.42 -25.01 -5.46
N LEU A 70 -1.53 -25.75 -5.43
CA LEU A 70 -2.76 -25.56 -4.66
C LEU A 70 -3.76 -24.55 -5.26
N LYS A 71 -4.91 -25.11 -5.70
CA LYS A 71 -6.22 -24.47 -5.90
C LYS A 71 -6.70 -23.74 -4.62
N GLY A 72 -5.95 -22.77 -4.12
CA GLY A 72 -6.22 -22.16 -2.81
C GLY A 72 -5.30 -21.03 -2.34
N ARG A 73 -4.16 -20.73 -3.00
CA ARG A 73 -3.42 -19.50 -2.71
C ARG A 73 -4.18 -18.31 -3.32
N ARG A 74 -5.05 -17.72 -2.47
CA ARG A 74 -5.91 -16.58 -2.77
C ARG A 74 -5.06 -15.44 -3.35
N ALA A 75 -5.45 -14.91 -4.51
CA ALA A 75 -4.94 -13.63 -4.97
C ALA A 75 -5.18 -12.60 -3.85
N HIS A 76 -4.13 -11.92 -3.42
CA HIS A 76 -4.25 -11.01 -2.29
C HIS A 76 -4.62 -9.61 -2.80
N LEU A 77 -5.66 -9.00 -2.24
CA LEU A 77 -6.04 -7.64 -2.60
C LEU A 77 -4.92 -6.68 -2.20
N PHE A 78 -4.25 -6.10 -3.19
CA PHE A 78 -3.17 -5.14 -3.02
C PHE A 78 -3.74 -3.73 -2.86
N CYS A 79 -4.56 -3.29 -3.82
CA CYS A 79 -5.23 -2.02 -3.72
C CYS A 79 -6.58 -2.05 -4.41
N SER A 80 -7.41 -1.05 -4.13
CA SER A 80 -8.66 -0.84 -4.82
C SER A 80 -8.81 0.62 -5.19
N LEU A 81 -9.15 0.89 -6.44
CA LEU A 81 -9.35 2.23 -6.97
C LEU A 81 -10.84 2.49 -7.14
N ASP A 82 -11.27 3.63 -6.63
CA ASP A 82 -12.59 4.18 -6.89
C ASP A 82 -12.48 5.59 -7.52
N ARG A 83 -13.60 6.32 -7.58
CA ARG A 83 -13.66 7.65 -8.19
C ARG A 83 -12.77 8.70 -7.49
N ASP A 84 -12.52 8.55 -6.20
CA ASP A 84 -11.98 9.59 -5.33
C ASP A 84 -10.75 9.14 -4.53
N SER A 85 -10.51 7.84 -4.41
CA SER A 85 -9.50 7.27 -3.55
C SER A 85 -8.84 6.00 -4.10
N VAL A 86 -7.69 5.69 -3.52
CA VAL A 86 -7.02 4.40 -3.64
C VAL A 86 -6.93 3.81 -2.24
N MET A 87 -7.66 2.72 -2.00
CA MET A 87 -7.50 1.91 -0.79
C MET A 87 -6.30 1.01 -0.97
N VAL A 88 -5.34 1.04 -0.05
CA VAL A 88 -4.09 0.29 -0.16
C VAL A 88 -3.94 -0.65 1.03
N SER A 89 -3.62 -1.92 0.73
CA SER A 89 -3.15 -2.91 1.68
C SER A 89 -1.62 -3.00 1.64
N GLY A 90 -0.98 -3.53 2.68
CA GLY A 90 0.48 -3.70 2.73
C GLY A 90 1.30 -2.55 3.32
N LEU A 91 0.68 -1.41 3.67
CA LEU A 91 1.39 -0.40 4.46
C LEU A 91 1.68 -0.92 5.88
N ASP A 92 2.94 -0.80 6.30
CA ASP A 92 3.40 -1.06 7.66
C ASP A 92 2.86 0.00 8.65
N ARG A 93 2.97 -0.26 9.96
CA ARG A 93 2.46 0.65 11.00
C ARG A 93 2.98 2.09 10.83
N TRP A 94 4.26 2.21 10.46
CA TRP A 94 4.89 3.51 10.26
C TRP A 94 4.39 4.21 9.00
N GLY A 95 4.27 3.50 7.87
CA GLY A 95 3.70 4.03 6.63
C GLY A 95 2.27 4.51 6.82
N ARG A 96 1.42 3.74 7.52
CA ARG A 96 0.05 4.16 7.88
C ARG A 96 0.06 5.45 8.69
N HIS A 97 0.89 5.52 9.73
CA HIS A 97 1.02 6.73 10.53
C HIS A 97 1.44 7.94 9.70
N GLN A 98 2.44 7.79 8.83
CA GLN A 98 2.94 8.88 7.98
C GLN A 98 1.87 9.42 7.03
N VAL A 99 1.09 8.55 6.40
CA VAL A 99 0.01 8.95 5.48
C VAL A 99 -1.06 9.73 6.23
N LEU A 100 -1.51 9.21 7.37
CA LEU A 100 -2.56 9.81 8.19
C LEU A 100 -2.12 11.13 8.83
N SER A 101 -0.93 11.17 9.45
CA SER A 101 -0.39 12.38 10.09
C SER A 101 -0.15 13.53 9.11
N SER A 102 0.02 13.18 7.84
CA SER A 102 0.28 14.11 6.75
C SER A 102 -0.98 14.54 6.00
N GLY A 103 -2.13 13.94 6.33
CA GLY A 103 -3.43 14.24 5.73
C GLY A 103 -3.70 13.62 4.36
N TRP A 104 -2.86 12.70 3.89
CA TRP A 104 -3.00 12.10 2.54
C TRP A 104 -4.17 11.14 2.40
N GLY A 105 -4.76 10.72 3.51
CA GLY A 105 -5.84 9.74 3.50
C GLY A 105 -6.52 9.57 4.85
N THR A 106 -7.45 8.63 4.88
CA THR A 106 -8.21 8.23 6.05
C THR A 106 -8.04 6.72 6.29
N PHE A 107 -8.48 6.25 7.44
CA PHE A 107 -8.48 4.84 7.80
C PHE A 107 -9.91 4.30 7.70
N ILE A 108 -10.12 3.24 6.92
CA ILE A 108 -11.42 2.60 6.68
C ILE A 108 -11.21 1.09 6.72
N ASP A 109 -11.94 0.38 7.58
CA ASP A 109 -11.93 -1.09 7.68
C ASP A 109 -10.52 -1.70 7.64
N GLU A 110 -9.64 -1.18 8.50
CA GLU A 110 -8.23 -1.58 8.63
C GLU A 110 -7.28 -1.18 7.49
N LEU A 111 -7.80 -0.57 6.43
CA LEU A 111 -7.05 -0.14 5.27
C LEU A 111 -6.87 1.38 5.24
N VAL A 112 -5.82 1.82 4.56
CA VAL A 112 -5.57 3.24 4.33
C VAL A 112 -6.18 3.64 3.00
N CYS A 113 -7.14 4.54 3.05
CA CYS A 113 -7.80 5.15 1.91
C CYS A 113 -7.05 6.45 1.55
N ILE A 114 -6.21 6.39 0.52
CA ILE A 114 -5.41 7.52 0.05
C ILE A 114 -6.22 8.32 -0.94
N HIS A 115 -6.16 9.63 -0.84
CA HIS A 115 -6.80 10.48 -1.83
C HIS A 115 -6.13 10.44 -3.20
N LEU A 116 -6.93 10.42 -4.27
CA LEU A 116 -6.39 10.49 -5.63
C LEU A 116 -5.63 11.80 -5.90
N PRO A 117 -4.54 11.74 -6.69
CA PRO A 117 -3.73 12.89 -7.03
C PRO A 117 -4.49 13.87 -7.95
N ARG A 118 -4.21 15.16 -7.79
CA ARG A 118 -4.81 16.25 -8.58
C ARG A 118 -3.85 16.87 -9.59
N ASP A 119 -2.56 16.71 -9.36
CA ASP A 119 -1.47 17.19 -10.20
C ASP A 119 -0.27 16.23 -10.13
N HIS A 120 0.77 16.50 -10.92
CA HIS A 120 1.93 15.61 -11.01
C HIS A 120 2.75 15.55 -9.71
N ARG A 121 2.71 16.58 -8.86
CA ARG A 121 3.42 16.55 -7.57
C ARG A 121 2.70 15.62 -6.58
N GLU A 122 1.37 15.70 -6.56
CA GLU A 122 0.57 14.75 -5.79
C GLU A 122 0.71 13.34 -6.36
N LEU A 123 0.80 13.18 -7.70
CA LEU A 123 0.99 11.87 -8.35
C LEU A 123 2.21 11.15 -7.82
N ASP A 124 3.37 11.80 -7.81
CA ASP A 124 4.61 11.16 -7.37
C ASP A 124 4.56 10.79 -5.88
N THR A 125 3.87 11.58 -5.07
CA THR A 125 3.68 11.27 -3.65
C THR A 125 2.74 10.08 -3.45
N VAL A 126 1.58 10.08 -4.11
CA VAL A 126 0.62 8.97 -4.04
C VAL A 126 1.26 7.70 -4.58
N TRP A 127 1.97 7.79 -5.70
CA TRP A 127 2.74 6.69 -6.26
C TRP A 127 3.77 6.15 -5.28
N SER A 128 4.55 7.01 -4.62
CA SER A 128 5.54 6.57 -3.63
C SER A 128 4.91 5.81 -2.46
N ILE A 129 3.71 6.21 -2.03
CA ILE A 129 2.97 5.50 -0.98
C ILE A 129 2.48 4.13 -1.47
N VAL A 130 1.87 4.10 -2.66
CA VAL A 130 1.35 2.87 -3.28
C VAL A 130 2.50 1.88 -3.55
N HIS A 131 3.60 2.35 -4.14
CA HIS A 131 4.78 1.54 -4.42
C HIS A 131 5.41 0.99 -3.14
N ARG A 132 5.54 1.80 -2.09
CA ARG A 132 6.04 1.30 -0.80
C ARG A 132 5.14 0.21 -0.22
N ALA A 133 3.83 0.35 -0.36
CA ALA A 133 2.90 -0.69 0.06
C ALA A 133 3.09 -1.97 -0.77
N TYR A 134 3.34 -1.83 -2.07
CA TYR A 134 3.67 -2.93 -2.96
C TYR A 134 4.96 -3.63 -2.54
N ASP A 135 6.03 -2.88 -2.26
CA ASP A 135 7.32 -3.43 -1.81
C ASP A 135 7.16 -4.22 -0.52
N ASN A 136 6.47 -3.66 0.49
CA ASN A 136 6.17 -4.36 1.72
C ASN A 136 5.33 -5.64 1.47
N PHE A 137 4.40 -5.58 0.51
CA PHE A 137 3.56 -6.72 0.14
C PHE A 137 4.38 -7.81 -0.55
N PHE A 138 5.33 -7.42 -1.40
CA PHE A 138 6.28 -8.30 -2.07
C PHE A 138 7.21 -8.97 -1.06
N ASP A 139 7.85 -8.18 -0.20
CA ASP A 139 8.80 -8.64 0.83
C ASP A 139 8.13 -9.57 1.86
N SER A 140 6.95 -9.20 2.35
CA SER A 140 6.19 -10.05 3.30
C SER A 140 5.67 -11.35 2.69
N SER A 141 5.65 -11.45 1.36
CA SER A 141 5.26 -12.66 0.63
C SER A 141 6.45 -13.59 0.32
N GLU A 142 7.68 -13.19 0.64
CA GLU A 142 8.83 -14.08 0.58
C GLU A 142 8.69 -15.20 1.61
N PRO A 143 8.87 -16.47 1.21
CA PRO A 143 9.03 -17.53 2.20
C PRO A 143 10.33 -17.23 2.94
N GLU A 144 10.22 -16.84 4.22
CA GLU A 144 11.35 -16.70 5.15
C GLU A 144 12.36 -17.84 4.91
N PRO A 145 13.58 -17.54 4.42
CA PRO A 145 14.62 -18.54 4.35
C PRO A 145 15.07 -18.84 5.78
N GLY A 146 14.45 -19.86 6.36
CA GLY A 146 14.76 -20.33 7.70
C GLY A 146 13.90 -19.69 8.78
N SER A 147 12.57 -19.88 8.71
CA SER A 147 11.73 -19.77 9.90
C SER A 147 12.28 -20.70 10.98
N ILE A 148 13.12 -20.14 11.85
CA ILE A 148 13.46 -20.74 13.12
C ILE A 148 12.13 -20.80 13.86
N VAL A 149 11.58 -22.01 13.98
CA VAL A 149 10.51 -22.30 14.92
C VAL A 149 11.08 -22.03 16.31
N LEU A 150 10.97 -20.78 16.77
CA LEU A 150 11.10 -20.46 18.19
C LEU A 150 9.88 -21.09 18.86
N SER A 151 10.06 -22.34 19.27
CA SER A 151 9.19 -23.03 20.19
C SER A 151 8.93 -22.11 21.37
N THR A 152 7.67 -21.99 21.80
CA THR A 152 7.24 -21.23 22.98
C THR A 152 7.84 -21.74 24.31
N TRP A 153 8.81 -22.66 24.25
CA TRP A 153 9.55 -23.23 25.37
C TRP A 153 10.90 -22.55 25.64
N ASP A 154 11.41 -21.69 24.76
CA ASP A 154 12.70 -21.01 24.93
C ASP A 154 12.57 -19.59 25.51
N TRP A 155 11.67 -19.42 26.49
CA TRP A 155 11.72 -18.21 27.32
C TRP A 155 12.93 -18.31 28.26
N PRO A 156 13.76 -17.26 28.38
CA PRO A 156 14.77 -17.22 29.42
C PRO A 156 14.05 -17.33 30.76
N LYS A 157 14.34 -18.42 31.50
CA LYS A 157 13.89 -18.55 32.89
C LYS A 157 14.54 -17.43 33.67
N PHE A 158 13.80 -16.36 33.93
CA PHE A 158 14.20 -15.37 34.91
C PHE A 158 14.33 -16.10 36.25
N SER A 159 15.58 -16.34 36.65
CA SER A 159 15.91 -16.83 37.97
C SER A 159 15.29 -15.87 38.99
N ARG A 160 14.32 -16.36 39.75
CA ARG A 160 13.85 -15.69 40.96
C ARG A 160 15.03 -15.60 41.92
N THR A 161 15.68 -14.45 41.99
CA THR A 161 16.47 -14.07 43.15
C THR A 161 15.49 -13.88 44.31
N SER A 162 15.45 -14.85 45.21
CA SER A 162 14.85 -14.68 46.53
C SER A 162 15.70 -13.66 47.29
N LEU A 163 15.16 -12.46 47.48
CA LEU A 163 15.58 -11.57 48.54
C LEU A 163 14.59 -11.76 49.68
N GLN A 164 14.95 -12.61 50.65
CA GLN A 164 14.71 -12.46 52.09
C GLN A 164 15.16 -13.73 52.83
#